data_AF-A0ABD0SQ15-F1
#
_entry.id   AF-A0ABD0SQ15-F1
#
_cell.length_a   1.000
_cell.length_b   1.000
_cell.length_c   1.000
_cell.angle_alpha   90.00
_cell.angle_beta   90.00
_cell.angle_gamma   90.00
#
_symmetry.space_group_name_H-M   'P 1'
#
loop_
_entity.id
_entity.type
_entity.pdbx_description
1 polymer ?
#
loop_
_entity_poly.entity_id
_entity_poly.type
_entity_poly.pdbx_seq_one_letter_code
_entity_poly.pdbx_strand_id
1 'polypeptide(L)'
;MGRKAYTVLHRSEWDRLHRRKDDKKQLLSDEREAYFQRLVDISQSWIKTWPDTVQGHIEKLNKEKKKHQQDDIALVKAYLKKKKAEGTTAAITKAKQKIFEGSCYGKQLTSALLESKTLEERELQIEYQKEIKQKFQDQEKEALSKLNFNQCSFDLDKRDDENKRKKKEMEIELAKINQSIYEMEISKKNKEKLEQEKLDRKNAGLMQELLDREARQEKEYENLLRRDVESYEGLQKIAKERQMAREKKEEEIANAQRAELDRKYCEIRRVMKDMHKDRQNTDSFKQNYELIKELQEKEEKRYNDFVEKAVKKLEVRTLEKEKQETLKQKSERDKRVMISEQNKAEADRAELYRVISKQGRCCAVDRQCIMPKSCYNRKKSPCSAIEAGTTVVKRFETFTEMQPTAFLAPAKRFLEQLEARKKQPSPWGALHATHAQFAREAGRALHEARHKRFVKKVIDDYRKTNCLDATSLPVPNYN
;
A
#
# COMPACT_ATOMS: atom_id res chain seq x y z
N MET A 1 -41.24 44.27 91.01
CA MET A 1 -40.08 44.46 90.11
C MET A 1 -39.40 43.11 89.86
N GLY A 2 -39.64 42.47 88.71
CA GLY A 2 -38.97 41.21 88.35
C GLY A 2 -38.25 41.36 87.02
N ARG A 3 -36.95 41.69 87.04
CA ARG A 3 -36.14 41.79 85.81
C ARG A 3 -35.85 40.37 85.30
N LYS A 4 -36.32 40.02 84.11
CA LYS A 4 -35.93 38.79 83.43
C LYS A 4 -34.45 38.90 83.03
N ALA A 5 -33.61 38.04 83.59
CA ALA A 5 -32.23 37.89 83.15
C ALA A 5 -32.20 37.02 81.89
N TYR A 6 -31.55 37.51 80.83
CA TYR A 6 -31.29 36.74 79.62
C TYR A 6 -29.85 36.22 79.66
N THR A 7 -29.67 34.91 79.68
CA THR A 7 -28.35 34.27 79.54
C THR A 7 -27.89 34.36 78.08
N VAL A 8 -26.96 35.27 77.81
CA VAL A 8 -26.31 35.40 76.50
C VAL A 8 -25.18 34.38 76.41
N LEU A 9 -25.37 33.31 75.63
CA LEU A 9 -24.30 32.36 75.31
C LEU A 9 -23.31 32.98 74.31
N HIS A 10 -22.02 32.69 74.50
CA HIS A 10 -20.98 33.14 73.58
C HIS A 10 -21.11 32.43 72.23
N ARG A 11 -20.84 33.13 71.12
CA ARG A 11 -21.09 32.65 69.74
C ARG A 11 -20.44 31.29 69.45
N SER A 12 -19.25 31.05 70.01
CA SER A 12 -18.51 29.78 69.90
C SER A 12 -19.17 28.59 70.59
N GLU A 13 -19.89 28.79 71.70
CA GLU A 13 -20.67 27.75 72.38
C GLU A 13 -21.89 27.38 71.54
N TRP A 14 -22.49 28.36 70.86
CA TRP A 14 -23.66 28.15 70.01
C TRP A 14 -23.31 27.40 68.72
N ASP A 15 -22.20 27.77 68.06
CA ASP A 15 -21.66 27.04 66.92
C ASP A 15 -21.24 25.59 67.28
N ARG A 16 -20.80 25.35 68.52
CA ARG A 16 -20.43 24.02 69.02
C ARG A 16 -21.66 23.12 69.24
N LEU A 17 -22.77 23.67 69.73
CA LEU A 17 -24.03 22.94 69.92
C LEU A 17 -24.73 22.58 68.59
N HIS A 18 -24.58 23.41 67.55
CA HIS A 18 -25.22 23.18 66.26
C HIS A 18 -24.44 22.30 65.27
N ARG A 19 -23.18 21.93 65.55
CA ARG A 19 -22.45 20.93 64.75
C ARG A 19 -23.01 19.53 64.99
N ARG A 20 -23.96 19.12 64.14
CA ARG A 20 -24.48 17.74 64.08
C ARG A 20 -23.31 16.75 63.94
N LYS A 21 -23.29 15.72 64.79
CA LYS A 21 -22.22 14.70 64.82
C LYS A 21 -22.34 13.66 63.70
N ASP A 22 -23.48 13.63 63.01
CA ASP A 22 -23.85 12.54 62.11
C ASP A 22 -23.44 12.78 60.65
N ASP A 23 -23.40 14.04 60.19
CA ASP A 23 -23.09 14.42 58.81
C ASP A 23 -21.70 13.88 58.36
N LYS A 24 -20.73 13.77 59.28
CA LYS A 24 -19.40 13.19 59.00
C LYS A 24 -19.39 11.66 58.86
N LYS A 25 -20.41 10.94 59.33
CA LYS A 25 -20.49 9.47 59.23
C LYS A 25 -21.11 9.01 57.90
N GLN A 26 -22.04 9.77 57.34
CA GLN A 26 -22.65 9.44 56.03
C GLN A 26 -21.68 9.66 54.87
N LEU A 27 -20.97 10.80 54.83
CA LEU A 27 -19.96 11.09 53.80
C LEU A 27 -18.91 9.98 53.62
N LEU A 28 -18.42 9.39 54.71
CA LEU A 28 -17.46 8.28 54.69
C LEU A 28 -18.06 6.94 54.21
N SER A 29 -19.39 6.78 54.25
CA SER A 29 -20.08 5.60 53.72
C SER A 29 -20.24 5.70 52.21
N ASP A 30 -20.69 6.86 51.73
CA ASP A 30 -20.97 7.10 50.31
C ASP A 30 -19.68 7.05 49.45
N GLU A 31 -18.57 7.62 49.97
CA GLU A 31 -17.25 7.51 49.33
C GLU A 31 -16.77 6.06 49.23
N ARG A 32 -17.07 5.23 50.24
CA ARG A 32 -16.69 3.82 50.30
C ARG A 32 -17.51 2.96 49.34
N GLU A 33 -18.82 3.20 49.25
CA GLU A 33 -19.69 2.53 48.27
C GLU A 33 -19.32 2.92 46.83
N ALA A 34 -19.07 4.21 46.56
CA ALA A 34 -18.59 4.68 45.26
C ALA A 34 -17.24 4.05 44.87
N TYR A 35 -16.33 3.83 45.83
CA TYR A 35 -15.07 3.13 45.61
C TYR A 35 -15.28 1.65 45.25
N PHE A 36 -16.13 0.93 46.00
CA PHE A 36 -16.43 -0.47 45.68
C PHE A 36 -17.15 -0.63 44.35
N GLN A 37 -18.08 0.26 44.01
CA GLN A 37 -18.77 0.24 42.72
C GLN A 37 -17.79 0.39 41.55
N ARG A 38 -16.81 1.30 41.66
CA ARG A 38 -15.73 1.44 40.67
C ARG A 38 -14.88 0.17 40.54
N LEU A 39 -14.55 -0.51 41.64
CA LEU A 39 -13.82 -1.78 41.59
C LEU A 39 -14.64 -2.90 40.92
N VAL A 40 -15.95 -2.95 41.17
CA VAL A 40 -16.86 -3.86 40.48
C VAL A 40 -16.87 -3.56 38.98
N ASP A 41 -17.04 -2.30 38.56
CA ASP A 41 -17.05 -1.91 37.15
C ASP A 41 -15.72 -2.24 36.45
N ILE A 42 -14.57 -1.98 37.10
CA ILE A 42 -13.24 -2.35 36.61
C ILE A 42 -13.13 -3.87 36.43
N SER A 43 -13.47 -4.67 37.46
CA SER A 43 -13.39 -6.14 37.37
C SER A 43 -14.31 -6.71 36.29
N GLN A 44 -15.53 -6.18 36.16
CA GLN A 44 -16.47 -6.58 35.10
C GLN A 44 -15.98 -6.18 33.71
N SER A 45 -15.32 -5.04 33.54
CA SER A 45 -14.70 -4.65 32.27
C SER A 45 -13.57 -5.62 31.88
N TRP A 46 -12.71 -5.97 32.84
CA TRP A 46 -11.61 -6.92 32.64
C TRP A 46 -12.12 -8.30 32.25
N ILE A 47 -13.09 -8.85 33.00
CA ILE A 47 -13.70 -10.17 32.72
C ILE A 47 -14.27 -10.23 31.30
N LYS A 48 -14.97 -9.19 30.83
CA LYS A 48 -15.53 -9.14 29.45
C LYS A 48 -14.45 -9.16 28.37
N THR A 49 -13.30 -8.53 28.63
CA THR A 49 -12.14 -8.54 27.71
C THR A 49 -11.25 -9.78 27.86
N TRP A 50 -11.49 -10.63 28.85
CA TRP A 50 -10.60 -11.73 29.20
C TRP A 50 -10.73 -12.87 28.18
N PRO A 51 -9.61 -13.46 27.70
CA PRO A 51 -9.58 -14.46 26.64
C PRO A 51 -10.67 -15.53 26.70
N ASP A 52 -10.84 -16.15 27.86
CA ASP A 52 -11.59 -17.41 27.98
C ASP A 52 -13.10 -17.20 28.17
N THR A 53 -13.56 -15.94 28.16
CA THR A 53 -14.98 -15.63 28.07
C THR A 53 -15.48 -15.67 26.63
N VAL A 54 -16.78 -15.95 26.47
CA VAL A 54 -17.44 -15.92 25.15
C VAL A 54 -17.29 -14.55 24.47
N GLN A 55 -17.33 -13.46 25.24
CA GLN A 55 -17.14 -12.11 24.71
C GLN A 55 -15.68 -11.86 24.28
N GLY A 56 -14.70 -12.30 25.08
CA GLY A 56 -13.28 -12.26 24.72
C GLY A 56 -12.95 -13.06 23.45
N HIS A 57 -13.53 -14.26 23.28
CA HIS A 57 -13.40 -15.06 22.05
C HIS A 57 -13.99 -14.33 20.82
N ILE A 58 -15.18 -13.74 20.95
CA ILE A 58 -15.80 -12.95 19.87
C ILE A 58 -14.95 -11.73 19.51
N GLU A 59 -14.39 -11.03 20.50
CA GLU A 59 -13.49 -9.90 20.26
C GLU A 59 -12.18 -10.31 19.57
N LYS A 60 -11.57 -11.44 19.96
CA LYS A 60 -10.38 -11.98 19.30
C LYS A 60 -10.66 -12.31 17.84
N LEU A 61 -11.71 -13.08 17.55
CA LEU A 61 -12.13 -13.40 16.19
C LEU A 61 -12.43 -12.15 15.36
N ASN A 62 -13.03 -11.11 15.97
CA ASN A 62 -13.28 -9.85 15.28
C ASN A 62 -12.00 -9.03 15.02
N LYS A 63 -11.01 -9.08 15.92
CA LYS A 63 -9.68 -8.46 15.73
C LYS A 63 -8.91 -9.19 14.61
N GLU A 64 -8.94 -10.52 14.59
CA GLU A 64 -8.34 -11.35 13.55
C GLU A 64 -8.99 -11.12 12.18
N LYS A 65 -10.33 -11.13 12.10
CA LYS A 65 -11.07 -10.81 10.85
C LYS A 65 -10.73 -9.42 10.33
N LYS A 66 -10.65 -8.41 11.21
CA LYS A 66 -10.25 -7.04 10.81
C LYS A 66 -8.82 -6.98 10.30
N LYS A 67 -7.90 -7.73 10.91
CA LYS A 67 -6.50 -7.82 10.46
C LYS A 67 -6.42 -8.48 9.07
N HIS A 68 -7.07 -9.63 8.88
CA HIS A 68 -7.13 -10.33 7.59
C HIS A 68 -7.71 -9.41 6.49
N GLN A 69 -8.81 -8.70 6.77
CA GLN A 69 -9.39 -7.73 5.83
C GLN A 69 -8.42 -6.59 5.47
N GLN A 70 -7.62 -6.10 6.42
CA GLN A 70 -6.60 -5.08 6.15
C GLN A 70 -5.46 -5.62 5.27
N ASP A 71 -5.01 -6.85 5.54
CA ASP A 71 -3.97 -7.53 4.78
C ASP A 71 -4.45 -7.81 3.34
N ASP A 72 -5.68 -8.29 3.14
CA ASP A 72 -6.32 -8.48 1.82
C ASP A 72 -6.41 -7.16 1.03
N ILE A 73 -6.88 -6.09 1.67
CA ILE A 73 -6.99 -4.76 1.06
C ILE A 73 -5.61 -4.22 0.67
N ALA A 74 -4.57 -4.46 1.48
CA ALA A 74 -3.21 -4.07 1.16
C ALA A 74 -2.66 -4.85 -0.05
N LEU A 75 -2.90 -6.16 -0.10
CA LEU A 75 -2.46 -7.03 -1.19
C LEU A 75 -3.13 -6.65 -2.53
N VAL A 76 -4.45 -6.43 -2.54
CA VAL A 76 -5.20 -5.97 -3.73
C VAL A 76 -4.69 -4.60 -4.19
N LYS A 77 -4.45 -3.65 -3.28
CA LYS A 77 -3.88 -2.33 -3.61
C LYS A 77 -2.47 -2.44 -4.20
N ALA A 78 -1.64 -3.34 -3.69
CA ALA A 78 -0.29 -3.59 -4.22
C ALA A 78 -0.34 -4.19 -5.64
N TYR A 79 -1.20 -5.18 -5.87
CA TYR A 79 -1.40 -5.80 -7.19
C TYR A 79 -1.88 -4.79 -8.24
N LEU A 80 -2.89 -3.98 -7.91
CA LEU A 80 -3.42 -2.94 -8.80
C LEU A 80 -2.39 -1.84 -9.13
N LYS A 81 -1.51 -1.49 -8.18
CA LYS A 81 -0.40 -0.56 -8.44
C LYS A 81 0.62 -1.15 -9.42
N LYS A 82 1.02 -2.42 -9.25
CA LYS A 82 1.94 -3.11 -10.17
C LYS A 82 1.38 -3.18 -11.59
N LYS A 83 0.16 -3.67 -11.78
CA LYS A 83 -0.48 -3.73 -13.11
C LYS A 83 -0.61 -2.37 -13.80
N LYS A 84 -0.88 -1.29 -13.07
CA LYS A 84 -0.92 0.06 -13.65
C LYS A 84 0.45 0.55 -14.11
N ALA A 85 1.52 0.22 -13.39
CA ALA A 85 2.88 0.57 -13.79
C ALA A 85 3.34 -0.21 -15.05
N GLU A 86 3.07 -1.53 -15.10
CA GLU A 86 3.40 -2.38 -16.25
C GLU A 86 2.64 -1.99 -17.52
N GLY A 87 1.32 -1.75 -17.41
CA GLY A 87 0.51 -1.33 -18.55
C GLY A 87 0.89 0.04 -19.12
N THR A 88 1.30 0.98 -18.26
CA THR A 88 1.72 2.32 -18.69
C THR A 88 3.12 2.32 -19.31
N THR A 89 4.09 1.58 -18.78
CA THR A 89 5.44 1.51 -19.38
C THR A 89 5.41 0.84 -20.75
N ALA A 90 4.69 -0.28 -20.93
CA ALA A 90 4.55 -0.96 -22.21
C ALA A 90 3.79 -0.12 -23.27
N ALA A 91 2.79 0.66 -22.86
CA ALA A 91 2.11 1.60 -23.75
C ALA A 91 3.05 2.74 -24.19
N ILE A 92 3.85 3.28 -23.26
CA ILE A 92 4.81 4.36 -23.53
C ILE A 92 5.94 3.90 -24.45
N THR A 93 6.48 2.68 -24.30
CA THR A 93 7.50 2.15 -25.22
C THR A 93 6.95 1.94 -26.62
N LYS A 94 5.76 1.35 -26.75
CA LYS A 94 5.08 1.15 -28.04
C LYS A 94 4.73 2.47 -28.74
N ALA A 95 4.31 3.48 -27.99
CA ALA A 95 4.06 4.83 -28.53
C ALA A 95 5.37 5.48 -29.02
N LYS A 96 6.45 5.40 -28.23
CA LYS A 96 7.77 5.91 -28.59
C LYS A 96 8.30 5.26 -29.87
N GLN A 97 8.21 3.94 -29.99
CA GLN A 97 8.65 3.20 -31.18
C GLN A 97 7.92 3.69 -32.44
N LYS A 98 6.58 3.78 -32.39
CA LYS A 98 5.77 4.31 -33.51
C LYS A 98 6.13 5.75 -33.91
N ILE A 99 6.44 6.61 -32.95
CA ILE A 99 6.87 8.00 -33.21
C ILE A 99 8.23 8.01 -33.93
N PHE A 100 9.16 7.14 -33.53
CA PHE A 100 10.45 7.01 -34.20
C PHE A 100 10.30 6.47 -35.63
N GLU A 101 9.60 5.36 -35.83
CA GLU A 101 9.31 4.77 -37.15
C GLU A 101 8.55 5.74 -38.07
N GLY A 102 7.72 6.63 -37.52
CA GLY A 102 7.04 7.68 -38.27
C GLY A 102 7.94 8.85 -38.70
N SER A 103 9.04 9.10 -37.98
CA SER A 103 9.94 10.24 -38.18
C SER A 103 10.80 10.12 -39.44
N CYS A 104 11.24 11.25 -40.00
CA CYS A 104 12.09 11.28 -41.20
C CYS A 104 13.39 10.48 -41.02
N TYR A 105 14.12 10.74 -39.92
CA TYR A 105 15.37 10.04 -39.62
C TYR A 105 15.18 8.58 -39.20
N GLY A 106 14.09 8.26 -38.48
CA GLY A 106 13.77 6.86 -38.18
C GLY A 106 13.53 6.04 -39.45
N LYS A 107 12.82 6.59 -40.43
CA LYS A 107 12.63 5.96 -41.76
C LYS A 107 13.94 5.81 -42.54
N GLN A 108 14.82 6.81 -42.51
CA GLN A 108 16.14 6.70 -43.13
C GLN A 108 16.98 5.59 -42.46
N LEU A 109 16.92 5.48 -41.14
CA LEU A 109 17.69 4.51 -40.37
C LEU A 109 17.17 3.08 -40.53
N THR A 110 15.84 2.87 -40.57
CA THR A 110 15.26 1.56 -40.91
C THR A 110 15.49 1.19 -42.37
N SER A 111 15.46 2.16 -43.31
CA SER A 111 15.84 1.94 -44.71
C SER A 111 17.30 1.51 -44.85
N ALA A 112 18.24 2.15 -44.13
CA ALA A 112 19.65 1.78 -44.14
C ALA A 112 19.91 0.39 -43.53
N LEU A 113 19.15 0.01 -42.50
CA LEU A 113 19.21 -1.34 -41.93
C LEU A 113 18.69 -2.40 -42.91
N LEU A 114 17.60 -2.10 -43.63
CA LEU A 114 17.04 -2.98 -44.66
C LEU A 114 18.00 -3.10 -45.84
N GLU A 115 18.63 -2.01 -46.28
CA GLU A 115 19.66 -2.02 -47.33
C GLU A 115 20.83 -2.95 -46.95
N SER A 116 21.36 -2.87 -45.72
CA SER A 116 22.37 -3.82 -45.21
C SER A 116 21.92 -5.28 -45.36
N LYS A 117 20.72 -5.62 -44.86
CA LYS A 117 20.20 -6.99 -44.94
C LYS A 117 20.01 -7.48 -46.38
N THR A 118 19.57 -6.62 -47.30
CA THR A 118 19.47 -7.00 -48.72
C THR A 118 20.82 -7.17 -49.42
N LEU A 119 21.89 -6.52 -48.94
CA LEU A 119 23.25 -6.77 -49.41
C LEU A 119 23.78 -8.10 -48.87
N GLU A 120 23.55 -8.39 -47.59
CA GLU A 120 23.89 -9.66 -46.93
C GLU A 120 23.21 -10.86 -47.66
N GLU A 121 21.92 -10.75 -47.98
CA GLU A 121 21.19 -11.75 -48.77
C GLU A 121 21.75 -11.93 -50.19
N ARG A 122 22.20 -10.86 -50.84
CA ARG A 122 22.83 -10.93 -52.18
C ARG A 122 24.20 -11.59 -52.14
N GLU A 123 25.02 -11.33 -51.11
CA GLU A 123 26.30 -12.01 -50.92
C GLU A 123 26.09 -13.53 -50.79
N LEU A 124 25.14 -13.96 -49.96
CA LEU A 124 24.79 -15.37 -49.80
C LEU A 124 24.27 -16.02 -51.11
N GLN A 125 23.47 -15.30 -51.90
CA GLN A 125 23.03 -15.77 -53.22
C GLN A 125 24.21 -15.95 -54.20
N ILE A 126 25.19 -15.05 -54.18
CA ILE A 126 26.39 -15.12 -55.02
C ILE A 126 27.28 -16.30 -54.60
N GLU A 127 27.45 -16.55 -53.30
CA GLU A 127 28.17 -17.70 -52.76
C GLU A 127 27.50 -19.02 -53.18
N TYR A 128 26.18 -19.13 -52.99
CA TYR A 128 25.40 -20.31 -53.40
C TYR A 128 25.47 -20.58 -54.91
N GLN A 129 25.44 -19.54 -55.76
CA GLN A 129 25.63 -19.70 -57.21
C GLN A 129 27.03 -20.18 -57.59
N LYS A 130 28.08 -19.78 -56.85
CA LYS A 130 29.45 -20.28 -57.06
C LYS A 130 29.54 -21.76 -56.70
N GLU A 131 28.98 -22.16 -55.56
CA GLU A 131 28.95 -23.58 -55.14
C GLU A 131 28.26 -24.47 -56.18
N ILE A 132 27.11 -24.04 -56.72
CA ILE A 132 26.39 -24.79 -57.76
C ILE A 132 27.28 -24.98 -58.99
N LYS A 133 27.93 -23.91 -59.48
CA LYS A 133 28.82 -23.99 -60.65
C LYS A 133 30.00 -24.93 -60.41
N GLN A 134 30.57 -24.91 -59.21
CA GLN A 134 31.67 -25.82 -58.85
C GLN A 134 31.22 -27.29 -58.82
N LYS A 135 30.07 -27.58 -58.20
CA LYS A 135 29.47 -28.93 -58.17
C LYS A 135 29.21 -29.49 -59.58
N PHE A 136 28.76 -28.66 -60.52
CA PHE A 136 28.62 -29.08 -61.93
C PHE A 136 29.98 -29.40 -62.58
N GLN A 137 30.99 -28.54 -62.41
CA GLN A 137 32.33 -28.77 -62.98
C GLN A 137 33.00 -30.05 -62.43
N ASP A 138 32.77 -30.37 -61.16
CA ASP A 138 33.35 -31.57 -60.56
C ASP A 138 32.64 -32.85 -61.03
N GLN A 139 31.32 -32.80 -61.28
CA GLN A 139 30.58 -33.89 -61.93
C GLN A 139 31.02 -34.13 -63.39
N GLU A 140 31.31 -33.08 -64.17
CA GLU A 140 31.84 -33.21 -65.53
C GLU A 140 33.23 -33.89 -65.54
N LYS A 141 34.12 -33.51 -64.61
CA LYS A 141 35.44 -34.16 -64.46
C LYS A 141 35.33 -35.63 -64.08
N GLU A 142 34.38 -35.98 -63.21
CA GLU A 142 34.15 -37.37 -62.80
C GLU A 142 33.54 -38.24 -63.92
N ALA A 143 32.74 -37.64 -64.81
CA ALA A 143 32.26 -38.31 -66.01
C ALA A 143 33.39 -38.56 -67.03
N LEU A 144 34.27 -37.57 -67.22
CA LEU A 144 35.43 -37.68 -68.12
C LEU A 144 36.48 -38.70 -67.62
N SER A 145 36.73 -38.78 -66.31
CA SER A 145 37.70 -39.74 -65.76
C SER A 145 37.25 -41.19 -65.91
N LYS A 146 35.94 -41.47 -65.81
CA LYS A 146 35.36 -42.80 -66.03
C LYS A 146 35.43 -43.27 -67.50
N LEU A 147 35.48 -42.34 -68.46
CA LEU A 147 35.65 -42.66 -69.89
C LEU A 147 37.07 -43.11 -70.24
N ASN A 148 38.10 -42.60 -69.55
CA ASN A 148 39.51 -42.88 -69.84
C ASN A 148 40.04 -44.21 -69.25
N PHE A 149 39.29 -44.88 -68.38
CA PHE A 149 39.78 -46.09 -67.68
C PHE A 149 39.62 -47.40 -68.49
N ASN A 150 39.00 -47.35 -69.67
CA ASN A 150 38.64 -48.53 -70.49
C ASN A 150 39.63 -48.86 -71.62
N GLN A 151 40.86 -48.35 -71.60
CA GLN A 151 41.89 -48.67 -72.61
C GLN A 151 43.21 -49.13 -71.98
N CYS A 152 43.75 -50.22 -72.54
CA CYS A 152 45.11 -50.77 -72.40
C CYS A 152 45.50 -51.55 -71.12
N SER A 153 45.53 -52.88 -71.24
CA SER A 153 46.68 -53.70 -70.81
C SER A 153 46.68 -55.06 -71.52
N PHE A 154 47.76 -55.44 -72.21
CA PHE A 154 47.96 -56.77 -72.79
C PHE A 154 49.48 -57.09 -72.89
N ASP A 155 49.83 -58.37 -72.71
CA ASP A 155 51.14 -59.03 -72.92
C ASP A 155 52.40 -58.59 -72.11
N LEU A 156 53.40 -59.47 -71.87
CA LEU A 156 53.42 -60.91 -71.51
C LEU A 156 54.87 -61.28 -71.08
N ASP A 157 55.07 -62.49 -70.52
CA ASP A 157 56.32 -62.97 -69.90
C ASP A 157 57.56 -63.09 -70.80
N LYS A 158 58.77 -63.02 -70.18
CA LYS A 158 59.75 -64.14 -70.08
C LYS A 158 61.13 -63.71 -69.55
N ARG A 159 61.62 -64.37 -68.49
CA ARG A 159 63.03 -64.78 -68.17
C ARG A 159 63.17 -65.09 -66.67
N ASP A 160 62.84 -66.31 -66.24
CA ASP A 160 62.51 -66.53 -64.83
C ASP A 160 63.66 -67.04 -63.93
N ASP A 161 64.78 -67.53 -64.48
CA ASP A 161 65.86 -68.15 -63.67
C ASP A 161 67.15 -67.33 -63.52
N GLU A 162 67.49 -66.43 -64.46
CA GLU A 162 68.48 -65.37 -64.16
C GLU A 162 67.93 -64.35 -63.15
N ASN A 163 66.62 -64.07 -63.24
CA ASN A 163 65.95 -63.13 -62.35
C ASN A 163 65.96 -63.57 -60.88
N LYS A 164 66.00 -64.88 -60.58
CA LYS A 164 66.01 -65.39 -59.19
C LYS A 164 67.33 -65.14 -58.46
N ARG A 165 68.47 -65.12 -59.17
CA ARG A 165 69.78 -64.75 -58.56
C ARG A 165 69.91 -63.24 -58.38
N LYS A 166 69.59 -62.47 -59.43
CA LYS A 166 69.52 -61.01 -59.36
C LYS A 166 68.52 -60.52 -58.31
N LYS A 167 67.38 -61.19 -58.13
CA LYS A 167 66.44 -60.93 -57.02
C LYS A 167 67.11 -61.03 -55.66
N LYS A 168 67.86 -62.11 -55.38
CA LYS A 168 68.51 -62.28 -54.06
C LYS A 168 69.58 -61.25 -53.77
N GLU A 169 70.37 -60.86 -54.77
CA GLU A 169 71.35 -59.77 -54.63
C GLU A 169 70.65 -58.42 -54.43
N MET A 170 69.62 -58.11 -55.24
CA MET A 170 68.80 -56.92 -55.04
C MET A 170 68.02 -56.94 -53.72
N GLU A 171 67.57 -58.08 -53.20
CA GLU A 171 66.91 -58.21 -51.89
C GLU A 171 67.87 -57.84 -50.75
N ILE A 172 69.15 -58.22 -50.86
CA ILE A 172 70.20 -57.85 -49.88
C ILE A 172 70.54 -56.35 -49.99
N GLU A 173 70.61 -55.78 -51.20
CA GLU A 173 70.81 -54.33 -51.37
C GLU A 173 69.60 -53.52 -50.91
N LEU A 174 68.38 -53.95 -51.24
CA LEU A 174 67.13 -53.36 -50.76
C LEU A 174 67.02 -53.43 -49.24
N ALA A 175 67.46 -54.52 -48.60
CA ALA A 175 67.50 -54.60 -47.14
C ALA A 175 68.44 -53.55 -46.52
N LYS A 176 69.64 -53.35 -47.09
CA LYS A 176 70.58 -52.29 -46.65
C LYS A 176 70.01 -50.89 -46.89
N ILE A 177 69.41 -50.65 -48.05
CA ILE A 177 68.75 -49.39 -48.40
C ILE A 177 67.61 -49.11 -47.40
N ASN A 178 66.72 -50.07 -47.17
CA ASN A 178 65.60 -49.94 -46.22
C ASN A 178 66.09 -49.67 -44.78
N GLN A 179 67.16 -50.32 -44.34
CA GLN A 179 67.76 -50.04 -43.04
C GLN A 179 68.30 -48.61 -42.94
N SER A 180 69.01 -48.12 -43.97
CA SER A 180 69.49 -46.73 -44.01
C SER A 180 68.36 -45.69 -44.07
N ILE A 181 67.25 -46.00 -44.74
CA ILE A 181 66.04 -45.17 -44.76
C ILE A 181 65.42 -45.11 -43.37
N TYR A 182 65.29 -46.25 -42.69
CA TYR A 182 64.74 -46.34 -41.34
C TYR A 182 65.59 -45.56 -40.31
N GLU A 183 66.91 -45.65 -40.38
CA GLU A 183 67.84 -44.88 -39.55
C GLU A 183 67.74 -43.36 -39.84
N MET A 184 67.59 -42.96 -41.12
CA MET A 184 67.30 -41.56 -41.49
C MET A 184 65.94 -41.07 -40.96
N GLU A 185 64.89 -41.88 -41.02
CA GLU A 185 63.57 -41.52 -40.50
C GLU A 185 63.59 -41.32 -38.98
N ILE A 186 64.27 -42.19 -38.24
CA ILE A 186 64.47 -42.02 -36.79
C ILE A 186 65.24 -40.73 -36.51
N SER A 187 66.30 -40.45 -37.27
CA SER A 187 67.08 -39.22 -37.13
C SER A 187 66.25 -37.95 -37.39
N LYS A 188 65.39 -37.97 -38.43
CA LYS A 188 64.45 -36.87 -38.72
C LYS A 188 63.42 -36.68 -37.61
N LYS A 189 62.71 -37.75 -37.21
CA LYS A 189 61.72 -37.72 -36.12
C LYS A 189 62.31 -37.21 -34.80
N ASN A 190 63.57 -37.57 -34.50
CA ASN A 190 64.26 -37.07 -33.32
C ASN A 190 64.63 -35.57 -33.42
N LYS A 191 65.00 -35.07 -34.60
CA LYS A 191 65.21 -33.63 -34.83
C LYS A 191 63.92 -32.84 -34.71
N GLU A 192 62.85 -33.30 -35.34
CA GLU A 192 61.51 -32.68 -35.29
C GLU A 192 61.01 -32.54 -33.84
N LYS A 193 61.11 -33.61 -33.02
CA LYS A 193 60.79 -33.54 -31.58
C LYS A 193 61.61 -32.47 -30.84
N LEU A 194 62.90 -32.38 -31.13
CA LEU A 194 63.82 -31.45 -30.44
C LEU A 194 63.61 -29.99 -30.89
N GLU A 195 63.09 -29.76 -32.09
CA GLU A 195 62.62 -28.45 -32.53
C GLU A 195 61.27 -28.10 -31.90
N GLN A 196 60.35 -29.07 -31.80
CA GLN A 196 59.04 -28.89 -31.19
C GLN A 196 59.15 -28.56 -29.69
N GLU A 197 59.98 -29.28 -28.93
CA GLU A 197 60.28 -28.95 -27.51
C GLU A 197 60.84 -27.52 -27.33
N LYS A 198 61.66 -27.03 -28.27
CA LYS A 198 62.18 -25.65 -28.24
C LYS A 198 61.08 -24.63 -28.52
N LEU A 199 60.13 -24.98 -29.38
CA LEU A 199 58.99 -24.13 -29.74
C LEU A 199 57.99 -24.06 -28.58
N ASP A 200 57.70 -25.19 -27.93
CA ASP A 200 56.84 -25.28 -26.74
C ASP A 200 57.41 -24.48 -25.57
N ARG A 201 58.73 -24.54 -25.31
CA ARG A 201 59.38 -23.71 -24.29
C ARG A 201 59.29 -22.21 -24.58
N LYS A 202 59.39 -21.80 -25.85
CA LYS A 202 59.18 -20.38 -26.25
C LYS A 202 57.74 -19.95 -26.07
N ASN A 203 56.78 -20.81 -26.45
CA ASN A 203 55.35 -20.55 -26.28
C ASN A 203 54.97 -20.43 -24.80
N ALA A 204 55.54 -21.26 -23.92
CA ALA A 204 55.34 -21.16 -22.48
C ALA A 204 55.85 -19.83 -21.91
N GLY A 205 57.04 -19.36 -22.34
CA GLY A 205 57.56 -18.05 -21.96
C GLY A 205 56.67 -16.89 -22.41
N LEU A 206 56.22 -16.90 -23.67
CA LEU A 206 55.27 -15.92 -24.21
C LEU A 206 53.94 -15.91 -23.46
N MET A 207 53.41 -17.10 -23.11
CA MET A 207 52.18 -17.22 -22.33
C MET A 207 52.33 -16.62 -20.92
N GLN A 208 53.48 -16.84 -20.27
CA GLN A 208 53.76 -16.24 -18.97
C GLN A 208 53.88 -14.71 -19.05
N GLU A 209 54.52 -14.16 -20.08
CA GLU A 209 54.57 -12.70 -20.30
C GLU A 209 53.18 -12.08 -20.56
N LEU A 210 52.28 -12.81 -21.22
CA LEU A 210 50.91 -12.35 -21.45
C LEU A 210 50.12 -12.31 -20.13
N LEU A 211 50.17 -13.37 -19.33
CA LEU A 211 49.53 -13.43 -18.01
C LEU A 211 50.04 -12.32 -17.07
N ASP A 212 51.36 -12.06 -17.08
CA ASP A 212 51.96 -10.96 -16.30
C ASP A 212 51.51 -9.56 -16.77
N ARG A 213 51.12 -9.40 -18.04
CA ARG A 213 50.56 -8.14 -18.57
C ARG A 213 49.08 -8.00 -18.22
N GLU A 214 48.30 -9.06 -18.36
CA GLU A 214 46.88 -9.10 -17.97
C GLU A 214 46.73 -8.77 -16.48
N ALA A 215 47.49 -9.42 -15.60
CA ALA A 215 47.47 -9.17 -14.15
C ALA A 215 47.93 -7.74 -13.75
N ARG A 216 48.69 -7.03 -14.60
CA ARG A 216 49.00 -5.60 -14.40
C ARG A 216 47.83 -4.72 -14.82
N GLN A 217 47.23 -5.00 -15.98
CA GLN A 217 46.07 -4.26 -16.49
C GLN A 217 44.86 -4.38 -15.56
N GLU A 218 44.61 -5.57 -15.00
CA GLU A 218 43.57 -5.77 -13.99
C GLU A 218 43.79 -4.88 -12.76
N LYS A 219 45.01 -4.84 -12.21
CA LYS A 219 45.35 -3.98 -11.07
C LYS A 219 45.26 -2.49 -11.40
N GLU A 220 45.62 -2.07 -12.61
CA GLU A 220 45.44 -0.68 -13.04
C GLU A 220 43.96 -0.31 -13.13
N TYR A 221 43.12 -1.22 -13.65
CA TYR A 221 41.67 -1.06 -13.76
C TYR A 221 40.98 -1.02 -12.38
N GLU A 222 41.34 -1.90 -11.45
CA GLU A 222 40.87 -1.87 -10.06
C GLU A 222 41.21 -0.54 -9.36
N ASN A 223 42.42 -0.03 -9.55
CA ASN A 223 42.85 1.25 -8.97
C ASN A 223 42.11 2.45 -9.57
N LEU A 224 41.75 2.41 -10.85
CA LEU A 224 40.91 3.43 -11.48
C LEU A 224 39.48 3.38 -10.94
N LEU A 225 38.85 2.20 -10.91
CA LEU A 225 37.52 1.98 -10.32
C LEU A 225 37.44 2.52 -8.90
N ARG A 226 38.47 2.26 -8.07
CA ARG A 226 38.50 2.70 -6.67
C ARG A 226 38.48 4.23 -6.55
N ARG A 227 39.27 4.94 -7.38
CA ARG A 227 39.30 6.41 -7.42
C ARG A 227 37.96 7.00 -7.89
N ASP A 228 37.32 6.38 -8.87
CA ASP A 228 36.02 6.83 -9.37
C ASP A 228 34.91 6.67 -8.32
N VAL A 229 34.93 5.56 -7.54
CA VAL A 229 34.02 5.36 -6.41
C VAL A 229 34.26 6.41 -5.31
N GLU A 230 35.52 6.64 -4.91
CA GLU A 230 35.88 7.65 -3.89
C GLU A 230 35.44 9.06 -4.32
N SER A 231 35.64 9.43 -5.60
CA SER A 231 35.19 10.68 -6.19
C SER A 231 33.66 10.81 -6.17
N TYR A 232 32.94 9.75 -6.56
CA TYR A 232 31.48 9.71 -6.56
C TYR A 232 30.89 9.83 -5.14
N GLU A 233 31.48 9.17 -4.14
CA GLU A 233 31.10 9.34 -2.74
C GLU A 233 31.32 10.76 -2.23
N GLY A 234 32.43 11.40 -2.62
CA GLY A 234 32.70 12.81 -2.33
C GLY A 234 31.61 13.73 -2.89
N LEU A 235 31.25 13.54 -4.17
CA LEU A 235 30.16 14.28 -4.81
C LEU A 235 28.80 14.04 -4.14
N GLN A 236 28.50 12.82 -3.70
CA GLN A 236 27.28 12.54 -2.94
C GLN A 236 27.22 13.26 -1.59
N LYS A 237 28.35 13.34 -0.85
CA LYS A 237 28.42 14.07 0.43
C LYS A 237 28.11 15.55 0.21
N ILE A 238 28.77 16.18 -0.77
CA ILE A 238 28.54 17.58 -1.15
C ILE A 238 27.09 17.81 -1.60
N ALA A 239 26.48 16.88 -2.34
CA ALA A 239 25.09 16.97 -2.76
C ALA A 239 24.11 16.92 -1.57
N LYS A 240 24.34 16.02 -0.60
CA LYS A 240 23.55 15.91 0.64
C LYS A 240 23.65 17.18 1.49
N GLU A 241 24.85 17.73 1.68
CA GLU A 241 25.06 19.00 2.40
C GLU A 241 24.32 20.16 1.72
N ARG A 242 24.39 20.26 0.39
CA ARG A 242 23.64 21.26 -0.39
C ARG A 242 22.13 21.09 -0.28
N GLN A 243 21.62 19.86 -0.19
CA GLN A 243 20.21 19.59 0.02
C GLN A 243 19.76 20.05 1.43
N MET A 244 20.46 19.62 2.48
CA MET A 244 20.18 20.04 3.86
C MET A 244 20.22 21.57 4.03
N ALA A 245 21.13 22.26 3.32
CA ALA A 245 21.22 23.71 3.32
C ALA A 245 20.08 24.42 2.57
N ARG A 246 19.42 23.76 1.61
CA ARG A 246 18.19 24.26 0.96
C ARG A 246 16.99 24.05 1.86
N GLU A 247 16.83 22.85 2.39
CA GLU A 247 15.71 22.47 3.28
C GLU A 247 15.63 23.41 4.49
N LYS A 248 16.77 23.73 5.13
CA LYS A 248 16.82 24.74 6.20
C LYS A 248 16.31 26.12 5.78
N LYS A 249 16.70 26.62 4.60
CA LYS A 249 16.24 27.92 4.08
C LYS A 249 14.75 27.91 3.72
N GLU A 250 14.25 26.81 3.18
CA GLU A 250 12.84 26.62 2.88
C GLU A 250 12.01 26.58 4.18
N GLU A 251 12.51 25.92 5.23
CA GLU A 251 11.89 25.92 6.56
C GLU A 251 11.90 27.30 7.23
N GLU A 252 13.01 28.05 7.15
CA GLU A 252 13.09 29.45 7.61
C GLU A 252 12.04 30.34 6.93
N ILE A 253 11.90 30.24 5.60
CA ILE A 253 10.88 30.97 4.83
C ILE A 253 9.47 30.54 5.22
N ALA A 254 9.21 29.23 5.37
CA ALA A 254 7.89 28.72 5.76
C ALA A 254 7.50 29.18 7.18
N ASN A 255 8.44 29.23 8.11
CA ASN A 255 8.21 29.70 9.47
C ASN A 255 7.98 31.23 9.51
N ALA A 256 8.69 32.02 8.70
CA ALA A 256 8.40 33.44 8.54
C ALA A 256 6.98 33.69 7.98
N GLN A 257 6.56 32.92 6.96
CA GLN A 257 5.20 33.00 6.40
C GLN A 257 4.12 32.61 7.41
N ARG A 258 4.33 31.55 8.21
CA ARG A 258 3.42 31.17 9.31
C ARG A 258 3.26 32.32 10.31
N ALA A 259 4.36 32.92 10.76
CA ALA A 259 4.33 34.05 11.69
C ALA A 259 3.60 35.27 11.12
N GLU A 260 3.72 35.54 9.82
CA GLU A 260 2.98 36.62 9.14
C GLU A 260 1.46 36.32 9.06
N LEU A 261 1.10 35.08 8.74
CA LEU A 261 -0.30 34.63 8.72
C LEU A 261 -0.94 34.70 10.12
N ASP A 262 -0.24 34.25 11.16
CA ASP A 262 -0.72 34.29 12.54
C ASP A 262 -0.96 35.73 13.01
N ARG A 263 -0.08 36.69 12.64
CA ARG A 263 -0.31 38.12 12.89
C ARG A 263 -1.60 38.60 12.23
N LYS A 264 -1.80 38.31 10.93
CA LYS A 264 -3.04 38.67 10.20
C LYS A 264 -4.28 38.04 10.82
N TYR A 265 -4.23 36.77 11.22
CA TYR A 265 -5.35 36.11 11.90
C TYR A 265 -5.65 36.68 13.30
N CYS A 266 -4.64 37.18 14.01
CA CYS A 266 -4.83 37.89 15.27
C CYS A 266 -5.45 39.28 15.06
N GLU A 267 -5.04 40.02 14.04
CA GLU A 267 -5.65 41.31 13.67
C GLU A 267 -7.11 41.15 13.23
N ILE A 268 -7.40 40.18 12.34
CA ILE A 268 -8.77 39.86 11.93
C ILE A 268 -9.63 39.49 13.14
N ARG A 269 -9.12 38.65 14.06
CA ARG A 269 -9.84 38.29 15.29
C ARG A 269 -10.06 39.48 16.23
N ARG A 270 -9.15 40.48 16.26
CA ARG A 270 -9.34 41.72 17.00
C ARG A 270 -10.48 42.55 16.39
N VAL A 271 -10.39 42.86 15.09
CA VAL A 271 -11.42 43.63 14.36
C VAL A 271 -12.80 42.97 14.47
N MET A 272 -12.90 41.64 14.32
CA MET A 272 -14.17 40.92 14.47
C MET A 272 -14.72 41.04 15.91
N LYS A 273 -13.87 40.94 16.94
CA LYS A 273 -14.30 41.15 18.34
C LYS A 273 -14.78 42.57 18.58
N ASP A 274 -14.13 43.57 17.99
CA ASP A 274 -14.48 44.98 18.16
C ASP A 274 -15.82 45.27 17.45
N MET A 275 -16.00 44.84 16.19
CA MET A 275 -17.31 44.91 15.51
C MET A 275 -18.43 44.18 16.26
N HIS A 276 -18.13 43.03 16.88
CA HIS A 276 -19.12 42.31 17.69
C HIS A 276 -19.47 43.05 18.99
N LYS A 277 -18.51 43.73 19.65
CA LYS A 277 -18.80 44.60 20.80
C LYS A 277 -19.64 45.80 20.38
N ASP A 278 -19.29 46.46 19.29
CA ASP A 278 -20.05 47.63 18.79
C ASP A 278 -21.50 47.23 18.47
N ARG A 279 -21.70 46.06 17.86
CA ARG A 279 -23.03 45.49 17.57
C ARG A 279 -23.77 44.95 18.80
N GLN A 280 -23.08 44.65 19.90
CA GLN A 280 -23.72 44.32 21.19
C GLN A 280 -24.07 45.58 22.00
N ASN A 281 -23.35 46.68 21.77
CA ASN A 281 -23.57 47.96 22.43
C ASN A 281 -24.71 48.79 21.83
N THR A 282 -25.25 48.42 20.65
CA THR A 282 -26.43 49.10 20.09
C THR A 282 -27.66 48.85 20.94
N ASP A 283 -28.49 49.89 21.12
CA ASP A 283 -29.67 49.81 22.00
C ASP A 283 -30.70 48.80 21.50
N SER A 284 -30.76 48.57 20.18
CA SER A 284 -31.56 47.50 19.58
C SER A 284 -31.11 46.09 19.98
N PHE A 285 -29.83 45.85 20.26
CA PHE A 285 -29.37 44.54 20.72
C PHE A 285 -29.67 44.35 22.22
N LYS A 286 -29.50 45.41 23.02
CA LYS A 286 -29.87 45.41 24.45
C LYS A 286 -31.37 45.15 24.66
N GLN A 287 -32.23 45.87 23.94
CA GLN A 287 -33.68 45.68 23.98
C GLN A 287 -34.11 44.26 23.58
N ASN A 288 -33.49 43.70 22.53
CA ASN A 288 -33.76 42.30 22.13
C ASN A 288 -33.28 41.30 23.19
N TYR A 289 -32.14 41.56 23.84
CA TYR A 289 -31.62 40.70 24.92
C TYR A 289 -32.54 40.73 26.15
N GLU A 290 -33.01 41.91 26.56
CA GLU A 290 -33.99 42.08 27.65
C GLU A 290 -35.31 41.35 27.33
N LEU A 291 -35.81 41.49 26.09
CA LEU A 291 -37.03 40.82 25.64
C LEU A 291 -36.90 39.29 25.59
N ILE A 292 -35.74 38.76 25.16
CA ILE A 292 -35.43 37.32 25.22
C ILE A 292 -35.35 36.85 26.67
N LYS A 293 -34.71 37.63 27.56
CA LYS A 293 -34.60 37.30 28.98
C LYS A 293 -35.98 37.24 29.65
N GLU A 294 -36.85 38.21 29.37
CA GLU A 294 -38.24 38.17 29.85
C GLU A 294 -39.01 36.94 29.34
N LEU A 295 -38.79 36.52 28.09
CA LEU A 295 -39.42 35.31 27.54
C LEU A 295 -38.90 34.05 28.25
N GLN A 296 -37.59 33.95 28.50
CA GLN A 296 -36.98 32.86 29.26
C GLN A 296 -37.52 32.81 30.69
N GLU A 297 -37.60 33.93 31.41
CA GLU A 297 -38.19 33.99 32.75
C GLU A 297 -39.69 33.60 32.75
N LYS A 298 -40.44 33.88 31.67
CA LYS A 298 -41.84 33.46 31.51
C LYS A 298 -41.94 31.95 31.22
N GLU A 299 -41.01 31.37 30.47
CA GLU A 299 -40.94 29.93 30.20
C GLU A 299 -40.50 29.12 31.43
N GLU A 300 -39.49 29.59 32.18
CA GLU A 300 -39.06 28.98 33.44
C GLU A 300 -40.20 28.98 34.47
N LYS A 301 -40.96 30.08 34.60
CA LYS A 301 -42.16 30.12 35.46
C LYS A 301 -43.19 29.09 35.04
N ARG A 302 -43.48 28.95 33.74
CA ARG A 302 -44.40 27.91 33.21
C ARG A 302 -43.89 26.48 33.47
N TYR A 303 -42.59 26.26 33.38
CA TYR A 303 -41.97 24.96 33.67
C TYR A 303 -42.06 24.64 35.17
N ASN A 304 -41.74 25.59 36.05
CA ASN A 304 -41.83 25.42 37.50
C ASN A 304 -43.29 25.18 37.94
N ASP A 305 -44.26 25.93 37.41
CA ASP A 305 -45.69 25.69 37.61
C ASP A 305 -46.11 24.26 37.19
N PHE A 306 -45.56 23.75 36.08
CA PHE A 306 -45.81 22.39 35.61
C PHE A 306 -45.21 21.34 36.54
N VAL A 307 -43.97 21.54 36.99
CA VAL A 307 -43.29 20.66 37.96
C VAL A 307 -44.03 20.65 39.30
N GLU A 308 -44.42 21.80 39.85
CA GLU A 308 -45.22 21.86 41.09
C GLU A 308 -46.56 21.12 40.95
N LYS A 309 -47.27 21.28 39.83
CA LYS A 309 -48.52 20.56 39.55
C LYS A 309 -48.29 19.05 39.42
N ALA A 310 -47.13 18.63 38.92
CA ALA A 310 -46.76 17.22 38.84
C ALA A 310 -46.39 16.64 40.22
N VAL A 311 -45.64 17.38 41.05
CA VAL A 311 -45.31 17.02 42.43
C VAL A 311 -46.58 16.87 43.27
N LYS A 312 -47.46 17.87 43.27
CA LYS A 312 -48.76 17.81 43.98
C LYS A 312 -49.63 16.62 43.54
N LYS A 313 -49.61 16.25 42.26
CA LYS A 313 -50.27 15.04 41.74
C LYS A 313 -49.61 13.74 42.22
N LEU A 314 -48.29 13.72 42.41
CA LEU A 314 -47.57 12.56 42.95
C LEU A 314 -47.84 12.40 44.46
N GLU A 315 -47.81 13.50 45.22
CA GLU A 315 -48.13 13.53 46.66
C GLU A 315 -49.54 12.98 46.96
N VAL A 316 -50.54 13.40 46.18
CA VAL A 316 -51.91 12.85 46.31
C VAL A 316 -51.91 11.34 46.02
N ARG A 317 -51.21 10.89 44.97
CA ARG A 317 -51.12 9.46 44.63
C ARG A 317 -50.36 8.63 45.67
N THR A 318 -49.34 9.17 46.34
CA THR A 318 -48.65 8.46 47.42
C THR A 318 -49.54 8.36 48.65
N LEU A 319 -50.22 9.45 49.04
CA LEU A 319 -51.20 9.44 50.14
C LEU A 319 -52.37 8.49 49.88
N GLU A 320 -52.85 8.37 48.64
CA GLU A 320 -53.87 7.38 48.25
C GLU A 320 -53.34 5.94 48.36
N LYS A 321 -52.10 5.67 47.94
CA LYS A 321 -51.47 4.36 48.09
C LYS A 321 -51.26 3.98 49.55
N GLU A 322 -50.76 4.89 50.39
CA GLU A 322 -50.59 4.66 51.83
C GLU A 322 -51.92 4.37 52.53
N LYS A 323 -53.00 5.07 52.15
CA LYS A 323 -54.36 4.76 52.61
C LYS A 323 -54.83 3.37 52.16
N GLN A 324 -54.55 2.97 50.92
CA GLN A 324 -54.88 1.62 50.43
C GLN A 324 -54.03 0.53 51.11
N GLU A 325 -52.74 0.77 51.38
CA GLU A 325 -51.86 -0.18 52.05
C GLU A 325 -52.22 -0.34 53.54
N THR A 326 -52.54 0.74 54.24
CA THR A 326 -53.02 0.67 55.63
C THR A 326 -54.39 -0.03 55.72
N LEU A 327 -55.29 0.17 54.75
CA LEU A 327 -56.54 -0.59 54.63
C LEU A 327 -56.28 -2.08 54.36
N LYS A 328 -55.34 -2.42 53.45
CA LYS A 328 -54.93 -3.81 53.20
C LYS A 328 -54.35 -4.45 54.45
N GLN A 329 -53.41 -3.80 55.13
CA GLN A 329 -52.81 -4.29 56.38
C GLN A 329 -53.84 -4.50 57.49
N LYS A 330 -54.85 -3.61 57.63
CA LYS A 330 -55.99 -3.86 58.52
C LYS A 330 -56.75 -5.11 58.10
N SER A 331 -57.17 -5.21 56.84
CA SER A 331 -57.88 -6.39 56.34
C SER A 331 -57.08 -7.70 56.47
N GLU A 332 -55.74 -7.65 56.40
CA GLU A 332 -54.87 -8.79 56.65
C GLU A 332 -54.77 -9.14 58.13
N ARG A 333 -54.74 -8.16 59.04
CA ARG A 333 -54.82 -8.41 60.48
C ARG A 333 -56.17 -9.02 60.84
N ASP A 334 -57.27 -8.47 60.32
CA ASP A 334 -58.62 -8.97 60.54
C ASP A 334 -58.75 -10.42 60.02
N LYS A 335 -58.23 -10.70 58.81
CA LYS A 335 -58.13 -12.08 58.29
C LYS A 335 -57.26 -12.99 59.15
N ARG A 336 -56.13 -12.52 59.69
CA ARG A 336 -55.28 -13.32 60.59
C ARG A 336 -55.97 -13.60 61.93
N VAL A 337 -56.76 -12.66 62.46
CA VAL A 337 -57.60 -12.87 63.65
C VAL A 337 -58.68 -13.90 63.35
N MET A 338 -59.45 -13.72 62.26
CA MET A 338 -60.46 -14.70 61.82
C MET A 338 -59.87 -16.10 61.59
N ILE A 339 -58.69 -16.21 60.95
CA ILE A 339 -57.97 -17.48 60.77
C ILE A 339 -57.49 -18.03 62.13
N SER A 340 -57.05 -17.18 63.06
CA SER A 340 -56.65 -17.64 64.40
C SER A 340 -57.85 -18.11 65.23
N GLU A 341 -59.03 -17.53 65.05
CA GLU A 341 -60.27 -17.95 65.70
C GLU A 341 -60.80 -19.24 65.08
N GLN A 342 -60.76 -19.36 63.75
CA GLN A 342 -61.05 -20.61 63.03
C GLN A 342 -60.08 -21.72 63.43
N ASN A 343 -58.77 -21.46 63.47
CA ASN A 343 -57.76 -22.44 63.89
C ASN A 343 -57.92 -22.83 65.36
N LYS A 344 -58.37 -21.93 66.25
CA LYS A 344 -58.75 -22.28 67.62
C LYS A 344 -59.97 -23.19 67.63
N ALA A 345 -61.05 -22.82 66.95
CA ALA A 345 -62.25 -23.63 66.86
C ALA A 345 -62.00 -24.99 66.18
N GLU A 346 -61.09 -25.07 65.21
CA GLU A 346 -60.62 -26.31 64.60
C GLU A 346 -59.70 -27.10 65.52
N ALA A 347 -58.84 -26.46 66.32
CA ALA A 347 -58.04 -27.15 67.35
C ALA A 347 -58.94 -27.72 68.46
N ASP A 348 -59.90 -26.94 68.95
CA ASP A 348 -60.89 -27.37 69.94
C ASP A 348 -61.74 -28.53 69.38
N ARG A 349 -62.20 -28.42 68.12
CA ARG A 349 -62.88 -29.53 67.42
C ARG A 349 -61.97 -30.73 67.20
N ALA A 350 -60.70 -30.53 66.83
CA ALA A 350 -59.74 -31.60 66.59
C ALA A 350 -59.37 -32.29 67.89
N GLU A 351 -59.32 -31.58 69.02
CA GLU A 351 -59.17 -32.15 70.35
C GLU A 351 -60.43 -32.91 70.75
N LEU A 352 -61.63 -32.38 70.48
CA LEU A 352 -62.90 -33.12 70.60
C LEU A 352 -62.87 -34.41 69.77
N TYR A 353 -62.48 -34.34 68.50
CA TYR A 353 -62.31 -35.50 67.61
C TYR A 353 -61.16 -36.41 68.03
N ARG A 354 -60.16 -35.93 68.77
CA ARG A 354 -59.07 -36.74 69.33
C ARG A 354 -59.51 -37.47 70.60
N VAL A 355 -60.40 -36.88 71.39
CA VAL A 355 -61.13 -37.57 72.47
C VAL A 355 -62.05 -38.64 71.87
N ILE A 356 -62.85 -38.29 70.85
CA ILE A 356 -63.79 -39.19 70.17
C ILE A 356 -63.06 -40.31 69.40
N SER A 357 -61.96 -40.04 68.69
CA SER A 357 -61.20 -41.08 67.95
C SER A 357 -60.31 -41.95 68.83
N LYS A 358 -59.89 -41.46 70.01
CA LYS A 358 -59.38 -42.34 71.07
C LYS A 358 -60.47 -43.23 71.68
N GLN A 359 -61.75 -42.94 71.45
CA GLN A 359 -62.90 -43.71 71.93
C GLN A 359 -63.61 -44.56 70.84
N GLY A 360 -63.42 -44.28 69.53
CA GLY A 360 -64.22 -44.92 68.47
C GLY A 360 -63.54 -45.02 67.10
N ARG A 361 -63.37 -46.27 66.65
CA ARG A 361 -62.78 -46.69 65.36
C ARG A 361 -63.52 -46.13 64.13
N CYS A 362 -62.81 -45.54 63.18
CA CYS A 362 -63.02 -45.60 61.71
C CYS A 362 -61.83 -44.92 61.01
N CYS A 363 -61.01 -45.53 60.15
CA CYS A 363 -61.21 -46.31 58.92
C CYS A 363 -61.08 -45.43 57.64
N ALA A 364 -60.14 -45.85 56.76
CA ALA A 364 -59.82 -45.37 55.41
C ALA A 364 -59.36 -43.90 55.23
N VAL A 365 -58.20 -43.55 54.66
CA VAL A 365 -57.41 -44.04 53.50
C VAL A 365 -57.78 -43.35 52.16
N ASP A 366 -56.86 -42.50 51.72
CA ASP A 366 -56.35 -42.21 50.37
C ASP A 366 -57.26 -42.10 49.14
N ARG A 367 -57.19 -40.93 48.47
CA ARG A 367 -56.52 -40.69 47.15
C ARG A 367 -56.93 -39.31 46.62
N GLN A 368 -56.03 -38.32 46.53
CA GLN A 368 -55.02 -38.12 45.48
C GLN A 368 -55.58 -38.13 44.04
N CYS A 369 -55.61 -36.95 43.41
CA CYS A 369 -55.63 -36.78 41.96
C CYS A 369 -54.40 -36.00 41.48
N ILE A 370 -53.93 -36.34 40.29
CA ILE A 370 -52.60 -36.01 39.76
C ILE A 370 -52.66 -34.74 38.89
N MET A 371 -51.70 -33.84 39.06
CA MET A 371 -51.52 -32.64 38.21
C MET A 371 -50.31 -32.79 37.28
N PRO A 372 -50.47 -32.72 35.94
CA PRO A 372 -49.36 -32.70 34.99
C PRO A 372 -48.81 -31.29 34.75
N LYS A 373 -47.53 -31.25 34.35
CA LYS A 373 -46.64 -30.08 34.22
C LYS A 373 -47.15 -29.02 33.23
N SER A 374 -47.12 -27.74 33.60
CA SER A 374 -47.31 -26.61 32.69
C SER A 374 -45.99 -26.09 32.13
N CYS A 375 -45.83 -26.17 30.80
CA CYS A 375 -44.64 -25.66 30.10
C CYS A 375 -44.92 -24.28 29.50
N TYR A 376 -43.97 -23.36 29.65
CA TYR A 376 -44.04 -21.99 29.14
C TYR A 376 -44.04 -21.93 27.61
N ASN A 377 -44.83 -21.02 27.05
CA ASN A 377 -44.62 -20.49 25.69
C ASN A 377 -44.66 -18.96 25.71
N ARG A 378 -43.49 -18.32 25.54
CA ARG A 378 -43.37 -16.86 25.31
C ARG A 378 -43.22 -16.61 23.81
N LYS A 379 -44.10 -15.80 23.21
CA LYS A 379 -43.77 -14.99 22.02
C LYS A 379 -44.34 -13.58 22.18
N LYS A 380 -43.56 -12.58 21.73
CA LYS A 380 -43.87 -11.14 21.80
C LYS A 380 -44.65 -10.69 20.56
N SER A 381 -45.41 -9.61 20.71
CA SER A 381 -46.14 -8.92 19.64
C SER A 381 -45.21 -8.13 18.71
N PRO A 382 -45.64 -7.89 17.47
CA PRO A 382 -45.40 -6.67 16.73
C PRO A 382 -46.64 -5.76 16.68
N CYS A 383 -46.41 -4.52 16.27
CA CYS A 383 -47.37 -3.41 16.18
C CYS A 383 -48.21 -3.46 14.90
N SER A 384 -49.45 -2.95 14.93
CA SER A 384 -50.00 -2.03 13.91
C SER A 384 -51.46 -1.68 14.18
N ALA A 385 -51.82 -0.39 14.10
CA ALA A 385 -52.75 0.18 13.10
C ALA A 385 -53.25 1.59 13.52
N ILE A 386 -53.70 2.39 12.51
CA ILE A 386 -54.57 3.58 12.64
C ILE A 386 -53.86 4.87 13.15
N GLU A 387 -53.94 6.08 12.56
CA GLU A 387 -54.79 6.66 11.48
C GLU A 387 -54.07 7.78 10.66
N ALA A 388 -54.75 8.35 9.65
CA ALA A 388 -54.27 9.46 8.80
C ALA A 388 -55.36 10.51 8.50
N GLY A 389 -55.01 11.74 8.06
CA GLY A 389 -55.99 12.70 7.50
C GLY A 389 -55.50 14.11 7.11
N THR A 390 -55.58 14.42 5.79
CA THR A 390 -55.88 15.74 5.12
C THR A 390 -55.06 17.02 5.44
N THR A 391 -54.74 18.00 4.55
CA THR A 391 -55.08 18.39 3.14
C THR A 391 -53.97 19.34 2.58
N VAL A 392 -53.37 19.16 1.38
CA VAL A 392 -53.67 19.75 0.02
C VAL A 392 -53.09 21.16 -0.36
N VAL A 393 -52.02 21.16 -1.19
CA VAL A 393 -51.73 21.97 -2.43
C VAL A 393 -51.48 23.51 -2.42
N LYS A 394 -50.33 24.01 -2.97
CA LYS A 394 -50.12 24.63 -4.34
C LYS A 394 -48.69 25.25 -4.57
N ARG A 395 -48.28 25.43 -5.85
CA ARG A 395 -47.01 26.06 -6.34
C ARG A 395 -47.19 27.56 -6.68
N PHE A 396 -46.09 28.33 -6.83
CA PHE A 396 -45.85 29.26 -7.97
C PHE A 396 -44.37 29.75 -8.05
N GLU A 397 -43.90 30.10 -9.26
CA GLU A 397 -42.59 30.68 -9.59
C GLU A 397 -42.77 32.11 -10.18
N THR A 398 -41.73 32.97 -10.14
CA THR A 398 -41.61 34.16 -11.02
C THR A 398 -40.14 34.51 -11.30
N PHE A 399 -39.88 35.04 -12.50
CA PHE A 399 -38.57 35.48 -13.04
C PHE A 399 -38.46 37.02 -13.07
N THR A 400 -37.25 37.60 -13.06
CA THR A 400 -36.99 38.95 -13.63
C THR A 400 -35.53 39.22 -13.99
N GLU A 401 -35.32 40.01 -15.05
CA GLU A 401 -34.06 40.46 -15.68
C GLU A 401 -34.12 42.01 -15.87
N MET A 402 -33.06 42.80 -16.13
CA MET A 402 -31.60 42.62 -16.29
C MET A 402 -30.91 44.00 -16.14
N GLN A 403 -29.65 44.08 -15.70
CA GLN A 403 -28.76 45.24 -15.96
C GLN A 403 -27.28 44.78 -16.13
N PRO A 404 -26.50 45.29 -17.11
CA PRO A 404 -25.16 44.80 -17.43
C PRO A 404 -24.02 45.71 -16.95
N THR A 405 -22.78 45.19 -16.83
CA THR A 405 -21.49 45.88 -17.18
C THR A 405 -20.21 45.09 -16.80
N ALA A 406 -19.05 45.55 -17.34
CA ALA A 406 -17.67 45.30 -16.87
C ALA A 406 -16.86 44.06 -17.33
N PHE A 407 -17.25 43.31 -18.37
CA PHE A 407 -16.56 42.05 -18.73
C PHE A 407 -15.37 42.15 -19.73
N LEU A 408 -15.16 43.26 -20.46
CA LEU A 408 -14.36 43.25 -21.72
C LEU A 408 -13.03 44.03 -21.72
N ALA A 409 -12.40 44.29 -20.56
CA ALA A 409 -11.04 44.84 -20.50
C ALA A 409 -10.07 43.88 -19.78
N PRO A 410 -8.97 43.42 -20.43
CA PRO A 410 -8.03 42.49 -19.79
C PRO A 410 -7.18 43.20 -18.72
N ALA A 411 -7.14 42.61 -17.52
CA ALA A 411 -6.49 43.22 -16.35
C ALA A 411 -4.95 43.25 -16.46
N LYS A 412 -4.32 44.29 -15.87
CA LYS A 412 -2.85 44.51 -15.84
C LYS A 412 -2.02 43.27 -15.49
N ARG A 413 -2.52 42.41 -14.58
CA ARG A 413 -1.91 41.12 -14.20
C ARG A 413 -1.58 40.21 -15.39
N PHE A 414 -2.31 40.29 -16.50
CA PHE A 414 -2.07 39.46 -17.68
C PHE A 414 -0.81 39.89 -18.45
N LEU A 415 -0.50 41.19 -18.48
CA LEU A 415 0.69 41.73 -19.13
C LEU A 415 1.96 41.39 -18.33
N GLU A 416 1.89 41.51 -17.00
CA GLU A 416 2.99 41.15 -16.08
C GLU A 416 3.34 39.65 -16.17
N GLN A 417 2.34 38.78 -16.33
CA GLN A 417 2.55 37.34 -16.56
C GLN A 417 3.19 37.01 -17.92
N LEU A 418 2.95 37.84 -18.95
CA LEU A 418 3.55 37.68 -20.28
C LEU A 418 5.04 38.00 -20.29
N GLU A 419 5.47 39.04 -19.56
CA GLU A 419 6.89 39.38 -19.42
C GLU A 419 7.66 38.34 -18.60
N ALA A 420 7.05 37.78 -17.55
CA ALA A 420 7.65 36.71 -16.76
C ALA A 420 7.93 35.44 -17.60
N ARG A 421 7.04 35.08 -18.53
CA ARG A 421 7.21 33.92 -19.44
C ARG A 421 8.36 34.09 -20.43
N LYS A 422 8.70 35.32 -20.84
CA LYS A 422 9.82 35.60 -21.76
C LYS A 422 11.20 35.37 -21.13
N LYS A 423 11.30 35.26 -19.80
CA LYS A 423 12.57 35.13 -19.06
C LYS A 423 12.89 33.71 -18.57
N GLN A 424 12.02 32.73 -18.82
CA GLN A 424 12.28 31.32 -18.49
C GLN A 424 13.06 30.63 -19.63
N PRO A 425 13.93 29.64 -19.34
CA PRO A 425 14.53 28.81 -20.38
C PRO A 425 13.45 28.11 -21.19
N SER A 426 13.66 28.00 -22.51
CA SER A 426 12.64 27.55 -23.46
C SER A 426 12.04 26.19 -23.04
N PRO A 427 10.70 26.05 -22.88
CA PRO A 427 10.08 24.96 -22.12
C PRO A 427 10.06 23.60 -22.85
N TRP A 428 10.79 23.44 -23.95
CA TRP A 428 10.72 22.28 -24.84
C TRP A 428 11.61 21.12 -24.37
N GLY A 429 11.29 20.57 -23.19
CA GLY A 429 11.88 19.32 -22.66
C GLY A 429 11.60 18.05 -23.49
N ALA A 430 11.10 18.19 -24.73
CA ALA A 430 10.82 17.09 -25.65
C ALA A 430 12.05 16.65 -26.46
N LEU A 431 12.94 17.58 -26.84
CA LEU A 431 14.04 17.32 -27.78
C LEU A 431 15.11 16.38 -27.19
N HIS A 432 15.53 16.58 -25.94
CA HIS A 432 16.49 15.66 -25.30
C HIS A 432 15.98 14.21 -25.25
N ALA A 433 14.67 14.01 -25.04
CA ALA A 433 14.07 12.69 -25.03
C ALA A 433 14.07 12.04 -26.42
N THR A 434 13.87 12.81 -27.51
CA THR A 434 13.92 12.29 -28.88
C THR A 434 15.35 12.01 -29.33
N HIS A 435 16.33 12.86 -29.00
CA HIS A 435 17.76 12.59 -29.25
C HIS A 435 18.24 11.31 -28.53
N ALA A 436 17.93 11.17 -27.23
CA ALA A 436 18.27 9.99 -26.45
C ALA A 436 17.49 8.72 -26.86
N GLN A 437 16.41 8.85 -27.63
CA GLN A 437 15.73 7.73 -28.26
C GLN A 437 16.39 7.37 -29.60
N PHE A 438 16.65 8.35 -30.46
CA PHE A 438 17.38 8.16 -31.71
C PHE A 438 18.71 7.43 -31.49
N ALA A 439 19.50 7.86 -30.50
CA ALA A 439 20.79 7.24 -30.19
C ALA A 439 20.70 5.76 -29.81
N ARG A 440 19.63 5.34 -29.12
CA ARG A 440 19.42 3.94 -28.72
C ARG A 440 19.02 3.06 -29.90
N GLU A 441 18.08 3.52 -30.72
CA GLU A 441 17.64 2.78 -31.91
C GLU A 441 18.76 2.73 -32.97
N ALA A 442 19.53 3.81 -33.11
CA ALA A 442 20.74 3.85 -33.93
C ALA A 442 21.81 2.83 -33.48
N GLY A 443 22.07 2.74 -32.17
CA GLY A 443 23.01 1.76 -31.62
C GLY A 443 22.55 0.30 -31.75
N ARG A 444 21.23 0.05 -31.80
CA ARG A 444 20.66 -1.26 -32.15
C ARG A 444 20.87 -1.58 -33.63
N ALA A 445 20.51 -0.66 -34.54
CA ALA A 445 20.69 -0.88 -35.97
C ALA A 445 22.18 -1.08 -36.36
N LEU A 446 23.11 -0.41 -35.69
CA LEU A 446 24.56 -0.62 -35.87
C LEU A 446 25.07 -1.97 -35.34
N HIS A 447 24.34 -2.60 -34.42
CA HIS A 447 24.64 -3.94 -33.93
C HIS A 447 24.07 -5.02 -34.86
N GLU A 448 22.87 -4.79 -35.40
CA GLU A 448 22.18 -5.72 -36.30
C GLU A 448 22.69 -5.70 -37.75
N ALA A 449 23.24 -4.57 -38.23
CA ALA A 449 23.71 -4.43 -39.61
C ALA A 449 25.16 -4.90 -39.80
N ARG A 450 25.41 -5.84 -40.73
CA ARG A 450 26.77 -6.24 -41.13
C ARG A 450 27.49 -5.08 -41.83
N HIS A 451 26.79 -4.34 -42.71
CA HIS A 451 27.32 -3.21 -43.46
C HIS A 451 27.04 -1.87 -42.77
N LYS A 452 27.67 -1.64 -41.62
CA LYS A 452 27.48 -0.44 -40.76
C LYS A 452 27.56 0.92 -41.48
N ARG A 453 28.23 1.03 -42.63
CA ARG A 453 28.53 2.29 -43.34
C ARG A 453 27.27 3.15 -43.62
N PHE A 454 26.18 2.52 -44.04
CA PHE A 454 24.92 3.22 -44.34
C PHE A 454 24.28 3.81 -43.08
N VAL A 455 24.23 3.02 -41.99
CA VAL A 455 23.68 3.44 -40.70
C VAL A 455 24.53 4.55 -40.06
N LYS A 456 25.87 4.46 -40.14
CA LYS A 456 26.78 5.54 -39.69
C LYS A 456 26.51 6.86 -40.40
N LYS A 457 26.34 6.83 -41.73
CA LYS A 457 26.02 8.05 -42.52
C LYS A 457 24.75 8.74 -42.01
N VAL A 458 23.67 8.00 -41.76
CA VAL A 458 22.41 8.56 -41.23
C VAL A 458 22.60 9.20 -39.84
N ILE A 459 23.48 8.64 -39.02
CA ILE A 459 23.79 9.16 -37.68
C ILE A 459 24.62 10.45 -37.78
N ASP A 460 25.61 10.50 -38.65
CA ASP A 460 26.43 11.71 -38.86
C ASP A 460 25.64 12.83 -39.54
N ASP A 461 24.74 12.52 -40.49
CA ASP A 461 23.81 13.49 -41.08
C ASP A 461 22.80 14.03 -40.02
N TYR A 462 22.31 13.17 -39.12
CA TYR A 462 21.46 13.59 -37.99
C TYR A 462 22.21 14.51 -37.01
N ARG A 463 23.44 14.14 -36.64
CA ARG A 463 24.34 14.94 -35.80
C ARG A 463 24.57 16.31 -36.39
N LYS A 464 25.00 16.37 -37.65
CA LYS A 464 25.27 17.61 -38.39
C LYS A 464 24.03 18.52 -38.48
N THR A 465 22.86 17.95 -38.78
CA THR A 465 21.63 18.75 -38.94
C THR A 465 21.12 19.32 -37.62
N ASN A 466 21.31 18.61 -36.50
CA ASN A 466 20.85 19.05 -35.17
C ASN A 466 21.94 19.78 -34.36
N CYS A 467 23.11 20.05 -34.94
CA CYS A 467 24.28 20.61 -34.24
C CYS A 467 24.69 19.80 -33.00
N LEU A 468 24.72 18.46 -33.13
CA LEU A 468 25.04 17.51 -32.06
C LEU A 468 26.38 16.81 -32.31
N ASP A 469 27.34 17.00 -31.41
CA ASP A 469 28.62 16.26 -31.42
C ASP A 469 28.48 14.88 -30.77
N ALA A 470 29.52 14.03 -30.92
CA ALA A 470 29.56 12.67 -30.38
C ALA A 470 29.36 12.57 -28.85
N THR A 471 29.71 13.62 -28.11
CA THR A 471 29.48 13.76 -26.66
C THR A 471 28.04 14.12 -26.31
N SER A 472 27.37 14.93 -27.14
CA SER A 472 25.98 15.35 -26.96
C SER A 472 24.96 14.30 -27.43
N LEU A 473 25.37 13.45 -28.38
CA LEU A 473 24.60 12.32 -28.89
C LEU A 473 25.48 11.05 -28.90
N PRO A 474 25.69 10.42 -27.72
CA PRO A 474 26.46 9.19 -27.60
C PRO A 474 25.65 8.01 -28.16
N VAL A 475 26.12 7.42 -29.26
CA VAL A 475 25.50 6.26 -29.91
C VAL A 475 26.30 5.00 -29.56
N PRO A 476 25.70 3.97 -28.94
CA PRO A 476 26.38 2.70 -28.70
C PRO A 476 26.81 2.02 -30.00
N ASN A 477 27.90 1.23 -29.97
CA ASN A 477 28.38 0.45 -31.11
C ASN A 477 28.75 1.27 -32.38
N TYR A 478 29.03 2.57 -32.23
CA TYR A 478 29.39 3.47 -33.33
C TYR A 478 30.74 3.16 -34.01
N ASN A 479 31.60 2.41 -33.32
CA ASN A 479 32.92 2.01 -33.81
C ASN A 479 32.83 0.92 -34.90
#